data_AF-A0A956Z4X7-F1
#
_entry.id   AF-A0A956Z4X7-F1
#
_cell.length_a   1.000
_cell.length_b   1.000
_cell.length_c   1.000
_cell.angle_alpha   90.00
_cell.angle_beta   90.00
_cell.angle_gamma   90.00
#
_symmetry.space_group_name_H-M   'P 1'
#
loop_
_entity.id
_entity.type
_entity.pdbx_description
1 polymer ?
#
loop_
_entity_poly.entity_id
_entity_poly.type
_entity_poly.pdbx_seq_one_letter_code
_entity_poly.pdbx_strand_id
1 'polypeptide(L)'
;MQTYSHALINGALAGPLKRRGWQVQLPAFVLGGILPDMPFFLLTVMGEVYYRLMGGTPTGESPMVYMHMTLYFTDLLWIAAHNLLHAPLLLFPLGILGYWAMQRQRRWGAFLLWFALGAGLHAVIDIVTHAGDGPLLFFPLNWTYRFNSPVSYWDPAHYGLIFAPLEHLLDIVLIFVLVKTWRRTRKNADLSAPQ
;
A
#
# COMPACT_ATOMS: atom_id res chain seq x y z
N MET A 1 -3.24 -7.13 0.82
CA MET A 1 -1.96 -7.86 0.65
C MET A 1 -0.97 -7.34 1.69
N GLN A 2 0.25 -7.88 1.78
CA GLN A 2 1.27 -7.38 2.68
C GLN A 2 1.95 -6.13 2.11
N THR A 3 2.30 -5.17 2.97
CA THR A 3 2.89 -3.89 2.57
C THR A 3 4.13 -4.04 1.68
N TYR A 4 4.98 -5.03 1.96
CA TYR A 4 6.19 -5.26 1.17
C TYR A 4 5.88 -5.71 -0.26
N SER A 5 4.79 -6.45 -0.47
CA SER A 5 4.35 -6.89 -1.79
C SER A 5 3.97 -5.70 -2.67
N HIS A 6 3.25 -4.72 -2.12
CA HIS A 6 2.92 -3.47 -2.83
C HIS A 6 4.17 -2.67 -3.20
N ALA A 7 5.14 -2.57 -2.29
CA ALA A 7 6.41 -1.90 -2.56
C ALA A 7 7.21 -2.59 -3.69
N LEU A 8 7.26 -3.93 -3.68
CA LEU A 8 7.90 -4.74 -4.70
C LEU A 8 7.21 -4.58 -6.06
N ILE A 9 5.88 -4.61 -6.09
CA ILE A 9 5.08 -4.39 -7.31
C ILE A 9 5.38 -3.02 -7.90
N ASN A 10 5.31 -1.95 -7.09
CA ASN A 10 5.60 -0.59 -7.56
C ASN A 10 7.04 -0.47 -8.08
N GLY A 11 8.01 -1.03 -7.37
CA GLY A 11 9.40 -1.07 -7.81
C GLY A 11 9.59 -1.81 -9.15
N ALA A 12 8.95 -2.97 -9.30
CA ALA A 12 9.08 -3.81 -10.49
C ALA A 12 8.39 -3.19 -11.72
N LEU A 13 7.26 -2.51 -11.53
CA LEU A 13 6.51 -1.83 -12.59
C LEU A 13 7.21 -0.57 -13.11
N ALA A 14 8.04 0.08 -12.29
CA ALA A 14 8.75 1.29 -12.69
C ALA A 14 9.66 1.07 -13.93
N GLY A 15 10.29 -0.09 -14.05
CA GLY A 15 11.16 -0.42 -15.19
C GLY A 15 10.41 -0.48 -16.54
N PRO A 16 9.36 -1.32 -16.66
CA PRO A 16 8.47 -1.32 -17.82
C PRO A 16 7.89 0.04 -18.17
N LEU A 17 7.45 0.83 -17.18
CA LEU A 17 6.92 2.18 -17.40
C LEU A 17 7.96 3.12 -17.98
N LYS A 18 9.19 3.13 -17.44
CA LYS A 18 10.31 3.91 -17.99
C LYS A 18 10.64 3.52 -19.44
N ARG A 19 10.60 2.23 -19.78
CA ARG A 19 10.82 1.76 -21.16
C ARG A 19 9.73 2.23 -22.14
N ARG A 20 8.52 2.51 -21.64
CA ARG A 20 7.42 3.11 -22.41
C ARG A 20 7.49 4.64 -22.50
N GLY A 21 8.58 5.26 -22.03
CA GLY A 21 8.81 6.71 -22.11
C GLY A 21 8.29 7.52 -20.92
N TRP A 22 7.73 6.87 -19.89
CA TRP A 22 7.24 7.58 -18.70
C TRP A 22 8.40 8.00 -17.79
N GLN A 23 8.40 9.26 -17.36
CA GLN A 23 9.35 9.78 -16.37
C GLN A 23 8.91 9.40 -14.94
N VAL A 24 9.13 8.14 -14.58
CA VAL A 24 8.72 7.59 -13.28
C VAL A 24 9.57 8.15 -12.14
N GLN A 25 8.94 8.84 -11.18
CA GLN A 25 9.55 9.15 -9.89
C GLN A 25 9.51 7.91 -8.99
N LEU A 26 10.54 7.08 -9.09
CA LEU A 26 10.62 5.80 -8.38
C LEU A 26 10.42 5.93 -6.86
N PRO A 27 11.06 6.87 -6.14
CA PRO A 27 10.86 7.00 -4.70
C PRO A 27 9.40 7.28 -4.33
N ALA A 28 8.76 8.20 -5.05
CA ALA A 28 7.36 8.54 -4.81
C ALA A 28 6.44 7.34 -5.08
N PHE A 29 6.66 6.62 -6.18
CA PHE A 29 5.86 5.47 -6.55
C PHE A 29 6.00 4.33 -5.52
N VAL A 30 7.21 4.03 -5.06
CA VAL A 30 7.45 3.03 -4.01
C VAL A 30 6.90 3.48 -2.66
N LEU A 31 7.05 4.76 -2.29
CA LEU A 31 6.43 5.31 -1.08
C LEU A 31 4.90 5.19 -1.12
N GLY A 32 4.29 5.36 -2.29
CA GLY A 32 2.87 5.10 -2.49
C GLY A 32 2.47 3.64 -2.23
N GLY A 33 3.40 2.68 -2.35
CA GLY A 33 3.15 1.28 -2.00
C GLY A 33 3.33 0.97 -0.51
N ILE A 34 3.97 1.85 0.26
CA ILE A 34 4.34 1.61 1.66
C ILE A 34 3.51 2.45 2.62
N LEU A 35 3.45 3.77 2.37
CA LEU A 35 2.84 4.73 3.29
C LEU A 35 1.34 4.54 3.53
N PRO A 36 0.54 3.94 2.63
CA PRO A 36 -0.85 3.65 2.97
C PRO A 36 -1.00 2.87 4.28
N ASP A 37 -0.21 1.81 4.50
CA ASP A 37 -0.34 0.96 5.69
C ASP A 37 0.30 1.55 6.96
N MET A 38 1.25 2.47 6.81
CA MET A 38 2.09 2.92 7.92
C MET A 38 1.31 3.54 9.08
N PRO A 39 0.30 4.41 8.89
CA PRO A 39 -0.44 4.99 10.00
C PRO A 39 -1.19 3.92 10.82
N PHE A 40 -1.84 2.96 10.15
CA PHE A 40 -2.54 1.86 10.82
C PHE A 40 -1.57 0.91 11.52
N PHE A 41 -0.42 0.59 10.89
CA PHE A 41 0.65 -0.20 11.50
C PHE A 41 1.21 0.46 12.77
N LEU A 42 1.54 1.76 12.72
CA LEU A 42 2.05 2.49 13.89
C LEU A 42 1.01 2.53 15.00
N LEU A 43 -0.26 2.78 14.66
CA LEU A 43 -1.36 2.78 15.62
C LEU A 43 -1.53 1.41 16.27
N THR A 44 -1.37 0.34 15.50
CA THR A 44 -1.34 -1.05 15.98
C THR A 44 -0.21 -1.31 16.97
N VAL A 45 1.02 -0.93 16.63
CA VAL A 45 2.16 -1.12 17.54
C VAL A 45 1.98 -0.33 18.84
N MET A 46 1.53 0.93 18.75
CA MET A 46 1.27 1.76 19.92
C MET A 46 0.13 1.21 20.78
N GLY A 47 -0.96 0.75 20.16
CA GLY A 47 -2.11 0.15 20.84
C GLY A 47 -1.75 -1.16 21.53
N GLU A 48 -0.95 -2.01 20.88
CA GLU A 48 -0.43 -3.26 21.45
C GLU A 48 0.36 -2.98 22.73
N VAL A 49 1.27 -2.00 22.70
CA VAL A 49 2.03 -1.58 23.89
C VAL A 49 1.10 -1.02 24.96
N TYR A 50 0.18 -0.13 24.59
CA TYR A 50 -0.75 0.51 25.52
C TYR A 50 -1.61 -0.51 26.28
N TYR A 51 -2.32 -1.40 25.58
CA TYR A 51 -3.23 -2.35 26.24
C TYR A 51 -2.49 -3.38 27.10
N ARG A 52 -1.26 -3.76 26.72
CA ARG A 52 -0.43 -4.66 27.55
C ARG A 52 0.01 -3.99 28.85
N LEU A 53 0.36 -2.70 28.80
CA LEU A 53 0.78 -1.94 29.99
C LEU A 53 -0.40 -1.60 30.90
N MET A 54 -1.60 -1.39 30.33
CA MET A 54 -2.81 -1.02 31.07
C MET A 54 -3.62 -2.20 31.62
N GLY A 55 -3.09 -3.43 31.52
CA GLY A 55 -3.70 -4.61 32.12
C GLY A 55 -4.76 -5.32 31.26
N GLY A 56 -4.87 -5.00 29.96
CA GLY A 56 -5.71 -5.73 29.00
C GLY A 56 -6.64 -4.84 28.17
N THR A 57 -7.46 -5.48 27.36
CA THR A 57 -8.51 -4.85 26.55
C THR A 57 -9.84 -4.78 27.32
N PRO A 58 -10.77 -3.88 26.96
CA PRO A 58 -12.08 -3.79 27.61
C PRO A 58 -12.92 -5.08 27.53
N THR A 59 -12.71 -5.87 26.48
CA THR A 59 -13.45 -7.10 26.17
C THR A 59 -12.73 -8.37 26.66
N GLY A 60 -11.50 -8.25 27.18
CA GLY A 60 -10.69 -9.36 27.68
C GLY A 60 -10.01 -10.21 26.59
N GLU A 61 -10.22 -9.90 25.32
CA GLU A 61 -9.49 -10.53 24.21
C GLU A 61 -8.06 -10.00 24.05
N SER A 62 -7.27 -10.60 23.17
CA SER A 62 -5.92 -10.09 22.91
C SER A 62 -5.98 -8.69 22.27
N PRO A 63 -5.02 -7.80 22.55
CA PRO A 63 -5.03 -6.45 21.97
C PRO A 63 -5.11 -6.46 20.44
N MET A 64 -4.40 -7.36 19.78
CA MET A 64 -4.49 -7.54 18.32
C MET A 64 -5.92 -7.82 17.84
N VAL A 65 -6.66 -8.73 18.48
CA VAL A 65 -8.04 -9.05 18.09
C VAL A 65 -8.94 -7.85 18.34
N TYR A 66 -8.84 -7.20 19.51
CA TYR A 66 -9.65 -6.01 19.81
C TYR A 66 -9.42 -4.87 18.80
N MET A 67 -8.15 -4.61 18.45
CA MET A 67 -7.80 -3.55 17.50
C MET A 67 -8.30 -3.85 16.08
N HIS A 68 -8.13 -5.08 15.58
CA HIS A 68 -8.45 -5.43 14.19
C HIS A 68 -9.91 -5.84 13.96
N MET A 69 -10.57 -6.40 14.97
CA MET A 69 -11.95 -6.90 14.87
C MET A 69 -12.98 -5.96 15.49
N THR A 70 -12.55 -5.01 16.33
CA THR A 70 -13.44 -3.99 16.91
C THR A 70 -13.04 -2.59 16.45
N LEU A 71 -11.89 -2.08 16.91
CA LEU A 71 -11.55 -0.67 16.70
C LEU A 71 -11.41 -0.30 15.21
N TYR A 72 -10.88 -1.19 14.38
CA TYR A 72 -10.79 -1.02 12.93
C TYR A 72 -12.14 -0.67 12.26
N PHE A 73 -13.25 -1.18 12.83
CA PHE A 73 -14.60 -1.00 12.28
C PHE A 73 -15.41 0.08 13.00
N THR A 74 -15.08 0.41 14.25
CA THR A 74 -15.92 1.27 15.09
C THR A 74 -15.26 2.59 15.50
N ASP A 75 -13.94 2.65 15.55
CA ASP A 75 -13.21 3.81 16.07
C ASP A 75 -12.74 4.75 14.95
N LEU A 76 -13.01 6.05 15.13
CA LEU A 76 -12.72 7.08 14.13
C LEU A 76 -11.23 7.21 13.81
N LEU A 77 -10.35 7.10 14.82
CA LEU A 77 -8.91 7.22 14.62
C LEU A 77 -8.38 6.03 13.83
N TRP A 78 -8.85 4.82 14.14
CA TRP A 78 -8.48 3.60 13.44
C TRP A 78 -8.96 3.59 11.99
N ILE A 79 -10.22 3.95 11.76
CA ILE A 79 -10.78 4.07 10.41
C ILE A 79 -10.02 5.14 9.62
N ALA A 80 -9.76 6.32 10.21
CA ALA A 80 -9.06 7.39 9.52
C ALA A 80 -7.59 7.04 9.23
N ALA A 81 -6.88 6.42 10.18
CA ALA A 81 -5.49 6.02 10.02
C ALA A 81 -5.32 5.05 8.84
N HIS A 82 -6.22 4.07 8.70
CA HIS A 82 -6.22 3.18 7.55
C HIS A 82 -6.62 3.90 6.25
N ASN A 83 -7.67 4.74 6.25
CA ASN A 83 -8.27 5.15 4.99
C ASN A 83 -7.73 6.46 4.39
N LEU A 84 -6.96 7.26 5.14
CA LEU A 84 -6.47 8.56 4.67
C LEU A 84 -5.61 8.45 3.40
N LEU A 85 -4.83 7.37 3.28
CA LEU A 85 -3.92 7.10 2.17
C LEU A 85 -4.32 5.89 1.32
N HIS A 86 -5.44 5.23 1.62
CA HIS A 86 -5.99 4.13 0.82
C HIS A 86 -7.25 4.52 0.05
N ALA A 87 -8.07 5.46 0.53
CA ALA A 87 -9.37 5.72 -0.05
C ALA A 87 -9.27 6.25 -1.49
N PRO A 88 -9.86 5.57 -2.51
CA PRO A 88 -9.85 6.03 -3.89
C PRO A 88 -10.40 7.45 -4.06
N LEU A 89 -11.44 7.80 -3.29
CA LEU A 89 -12.03 9.14 -3.31
C LEU A 89 -11.05 10.25 -2.88
N LEU A 90 -10.05 9.95 -2.05
CA LEU A 90 -8.99 10.88 -1.67
C LEU A 90 -7.78 10.82 -2.63
N LEU A 91 -7.40 9.63 -3.07
CA LEU A 91 -6.24 9.43 -3.94
C LEU A 91 -6.45 9.99 -5.35
N PHE A 92 -7.67 9.91 -5.88
CA PHE A 92 -7.99 10.42 -7.21
C PHE A 92 -7.77 11.94 -7.36
N PRO A 93 -8.35 12.82 -6.50
CA PRO A 93 -8.08 14.25 -6.56
C PRO A 93 -6.61 14.58 -6.24
N LEU A 94 -5.94 13.80 -5.38
CA LEU A 94 -4.50 13.95 -5.12
C LEU A 94 -3.67 13.74 -6.39
N GLY A 95 -4.01 12.72 -7.18
CA GLY A 95 -3.40 12.46 -8.48
C GLY A 95 -3.66 13.58 -9.50
N ILE A 96 -4.89 14.10 -9.57
CA ILE A 96 -5.24 15.26 -10.41
C ILE A 96 -4.41 16.48 -10.01
N LEU A 97 -4.30 16.77 -8.72
CA LEU A 97 -3.51 17.88 -8.20
C LEU A 97 -2.03 17.73 -8.55
N GLY A 98 -1.49 16.52 -8.40
CA GLY A 98 -0.11 16.19 -8.78
C GLY A 98 0.14 16.40 -10.28
N TYR A 99 -0.77 15.92 -11.12
CA TYR A 99 -0.71 16.10 -12.56
C TYR A 99 -0.78 17.59 -12.95
N TRP A 100 -1.74 18.34 -12.40
CA TRP A 100 -1.87 19.77 -12.64
C TRP A 100 -0.61 20.54 -12.24
N ALA A 101 -0.04 20.23 -11.07
CA ALA A 101 1.17 20.88 -10.58
C ALA A 101 2.40 20.54 -11.43
N MET A 102 2.48 19.30 -11.94
CA MET A 102 3.51 18.88 -12.88
C MET A 102 3.42 19.67 -14.20
N GLN A 103 2.22 19.86 -14.74
CA GLN A 103 1.99 20.70 -15.94
C GLN A 103 2.37 22.17 -15.70
N ARG A 104 2.24 22.65 -14.46
CA ARG A 104 2.70 23.98 -14.02
C ARG A 104 4.19 24.01 -13.65
N GLN A 105 4.96 22.99 -14.00
CA GLN A 105 6.40 22.87 -13.73
C GLN A 105 6.76 22.99 -12.24
N ARG A 106 5.84 22.64 -11.34
CA ARG A 106 6.10 22.62 -9.89
C ARG A 106 6.90 21.37 -9.55
N ARG A 107 8.02 21.54 -8.85
CA ARG A 107 8.95 20.46 -8.48
C ARG A 107 8.27 19.30 -7.71
N TRP A 108 7.24 19.60 -6.93
CA TRP A 108 6.49 18.61 -6.15
C TRP A 108 5.40 17.87 -6.94
N GLY A 109 4.99 18.37 -8.11
CA GLY A 109 3.83 17.83 -8.83
C GLY A 109 4.03 16.40 -9.30
N ALA A 110 5.19 16.12 -9.89
CA ALA A 110 5.52 14.77 -10.33
C ALA A 110 5.71 13.81 -9.14
N PHE A 111 6.20 14.28 -7.98
CA PHE A 111 6.26 13.45 -6.77
C PHE A 111 4.84 13.07 -6.32
N LEU A 112 3.94 14.06 -6.21
CA LEU A 112 2.57 13.84 -5.76
C LEU A 112 1.79 12.91 -6.70
N LEU A 113 1.94 13.09 -8.01
CA LEU A 113 1.32 12.23 -9.02
C LEU A 113 1.78 10.78 -8.87
N TRP A 114 3.09 10.53 -8.84
CA TRP A 114 3.62 9.16 -8.74
C TRP A 114 3.33 8.52 -7.38
N PHE A 115 3.30 9.30 -6.31
CA PHE A 115 2.82 8.85 -5.01
C PHE A 115 1.36 8.40 -5.07
N ALA A 116 0.47 9.24 -5.60
CA ALA A 116 -0.95 8.94 -5.73
C ALA A 116 -1.22 7.72 -6.63
N LEU A 117 -0.45 7.54 -7.71
CA LEU A 117 -0.53 6.34 -8.55
C LEU A 117 -0.05 5.08 -7.82
N GLY A 118 0.99 5.18 -7.00
CA GLY A 118 1.50 4.07 -6.19
C GLY A 118 0.51 3.65 -5.10
N ALA A 119 -0.04 4.64 -4.39
CA ALA A 119 -1.08 4.43 -3.38
C ALA A 119 -2.39 3.95 -4.01
N GLY A 120 -2.73 4.45 -5.21
CA GLY A 120 -3.90 3.99 -5.96
C GLY A 120 -3.78 2.53 -6.37
N LEU A 121 -2.60 2.10 -6.84
CA LEU A 121 -2.36 0.69 -7.15
C LEU A 121 -2.40 -0.18 -5.89
N HIS A 122 -1.82 0.29 -4.78
CA HIS A 122 -1.92 -0.37 -3.48
C HIS A 122 -3.39 -0.58 -3.09
N ALA A 123 -4.18 0.50 -3.06
CA ALA A 123 -5.59 0.47 -2.71
C ALA A 123 -6.42 -0.44 -3.63
N VAL A 124 -6.19 -0.42 -4.95
CA VAL A 124 -6.90 -1.29 -5.89
C VAL A 124 -6.64 -2.76 -5.57
N ILE A 125 -5.39 -3.12 -5.28
CA ILE A 125 -5.04 -4.50 -4.92
C ILE A 125 -5.75 -4.89 -3.62
N ASP A 126 -5.75 -4.04 -2.60
CA ASP A 126 -6.42 -4.36 -1.34
C ASP A 126 -7.93 -4.46 -1.49
N ILE A 127 -8.55 -3.57 -2.27
CA ILE A 127 -9.99 -3.64 -2.57
C ILE A 127 -10.36 -5.03 -3.12
N VAL A 128 -9.54 -5.59 -4.01
CA VAL A 128 -9.84 -6.90 -4.63
C VAL A 128 -9.26 -8.10 -3.87
N THR A 129 -8.50 -7.89 -2.79
CA THR A 129 -7.88 -8.96 -2.00
C THR A 129 -8.28 -8.96 -0.52
N HIS A 130 -9.30 -8.22 -0.14
CA HIS A 130 -9.89 -8.24 1.20
C HIS A 130 -11.39 -8.57 1.17
N ALA A 131 -11.80 -9.50 2.03
CA ALA A 131 -13.19 -9.94 2.13
C ALA A 131 -13.91 -9.16 3.24
N GLY A 132 -14.27 -7.92 2.93
CA GLY A 132 -15.08 -7.06 3.82
C GLY A 132 -14.28 -6.21 4.81
N ASP A 133 -12.96 -6.41 4.90
CA ASP A 133 -12.01 -5.66 5.73
C ASP A 133 -11.05 -4.78 4.89
N GLY A 134 -11.35 -4.59 3.60
CA GLY A 134 -10.56 -3.74 2.70
C GLY A 134 -10.85 -2.25 2.91
N PRO A 135 -10.13 -1.34 2.22
CA PRO A 135 -10.29 0.10 2.40
C PRO A 135 -11.69 0.60 2.03
N LEU A 136 -12.08 1.72 2.65
CA LEU A 136 -13.32 2.43 2.37
C LEU A 136 -13.22 3.17 1.03
N LEU A 137 -14.13 2.85 0.11
CA LEU A 137 -14.09 3.41 -1.25
C LEU A 137 -14.38 4.92 -1.27
N PHE A 138 -15.31 5.36 -0.42
CA PHE A 138 -15.85 6.72 -0.41
C PHE A 138 -15.50 7.50 0.86
N PHE A 139 -14.51 7.07 1.63
CA PHE A 139 -14.04 7.86 2.77
C PHE A 139 -13.51 9.23 2.30
N PRO A 140 -13.82 10.35 2.99
CA PRO A 140 -14.56 10.48 4.26
C PRO A 140 -16.07 10.76 4.11
N LEU A 141 -16.65 10.62 2.91
CA LEU A 141 -18.09 10.84 2.70
C LEU A 141 -18.94 9.64 3.16
N ASN A 142 -18.37 8.44 3.12
CA ASN A 142 -18.96 7.23 3.70
C ASN A 142 -17.91 6.48 4.54
N TRP A 143 -18.24 6.23 5.80
CA TRP A 143 -17.34 5.63 6.80
C TRP A 143 -17.51 4.12 6.96
N THR A 144 -18.37 3.49 6.16
CA THR A 144 -18.76 2.08 6.33
C THR A 144 -18.64 1.25 5.05
N TYR A 145 -18.78 1.88 3.89
CA TYR A 145 -18.82 1.15 2.62
C TYR A 145 -17.43 0.63 2.21
N ARG A 146 -17.27 -0.69 2.32
CA ARG A 146 -16.14 -1.49 1.85
C ARG A 146 -16.61 -2.40 0.73
N PHE A 147 -15.79 -2.58 -0.29
CA PHE A 147 -16.07 -3.60 -1.29
C PHE A 147 -15.82 -4.97 -0.66
N ASN A 148 -16.81 -5.86 -0.74
CA ASN A 148 -16.67 -7.22 -0.27
C ASN A 148 -16.10 -8.10 -1.39
N SER A 149 -14.77 -8.27 -1.41
CA SER A 149 -14.13 -9.12 -2.42
C SER A 149 -14.48 -10.59 -2.19
N PRO A 150 -14.73 -11.38 -3.25
CA PRO A 150 -14.87 -12.85 -3.11
C PRO A 150 -13.57 -13.55 -2.70
N VAL A 151 -12.44 -12.82 -2.70
CA VAL A 151 -11.11 -13.34 -2.40
C VAL A 151 -10.47 -12.48 -1.32
N SER A 152 -9.85 -13.15 -0.35
CA SER A 152 -8.98 -12.55 0.66
C SER A 152 -7.57 -13.13 0.58
N TYR A 153 -6.54 -12.30 0.77
CA TYR A 153 -5.17 -12.81 0.87
C TYR A 153 -4.90 -13.52 2.21
N TRP A 154 -5.75 -13.34 3.22
CA TRP A 154 -5.53 -13.90 4.56
C TRP A 154 -6.69 -14.72 5.12
N ASP A 155 -7.95 -14.44 4.74
CA ASP A 155 -9.12 -15.13 5.29
C ASP A 155 -9.28 -16.53 4.65
N PRO A 156 -9.18 -17.63 5.43
CA PRO A 156 -9.37 -18.99 4.93
C PRO A 156 -10.74 -19.25 4.28
N ALA A 157 -11.80 -18.54 4.72
CA ALA A 157 -13.13 -18.66 4.12
C ALA A 157 -13.22 -18.04 2.72
N HIS A 158 -12.24 -17.20 2.35
CA HIS A 158 -12.16 -16.50 1.07
C HIS A 158 -10.84 -16.81 0.35
N TYR A 159 -10.44 -18.09 0.32
CA TYR A 159 -9.24 -18.59 -0.37
C TYR A 159 -7.88 -18.10 0.17
N GLY A 160 -7.83 -17.50 1.37
CA GLY A 160 -6.59 -16.98 1.98
C GLY A 160 -5.48 -18.02 2.12
N LEU A 161 -5.81 -19.29 2.38
CA LEU A 161 -4.84 -20.39 2.45
C LEU A 161 -4.14 -20.68 1.12
N ILE A 162 -4.75 -20.28 0.00
CA ILE A 162 -4.20 -20.42 -1.35
C ILE A 162 -3.51 -19.11 -1.77
N PHE A 163 -4.14 -17.96 -1.50
CA PHE A 163 -3.62 -16.67 -1.91
C PHE A 163 -2.36 -16.26 -1.13
N ALA A 164 -2.30 -16.51 0.17
CA ALA A 164 -1.12 -16.18 0.98
C ALA A 164 0.19 -16.78 0.41
N PRO A 165 0.32 -18.09 0.13
CA PRO A 165 1.55 -18.62 -0.45
C PRO A 165 1.81 -18.13 -1.88
N LEU A 166 0.77 -17.86 -2.68
CA LEU A 166 0.94 -17.30 -4.03
C LEU A 166 1.47 -15.87 -4.01
N GLU A 167 1.00 -15.05 -3.07
CA GLU A 167 1.53 -13.71 -2.80
C GLU A 167 3.02 -13.77 -2.47
N HIS A 168 3.43 -14.65 -1.55
CA HIS A 168 4.83 -14.77 -1.16
C HIS A 168 5.71 -15.29 -2.32
N LEU A 169 5.16 -16.19 -3.14
CA LEU A 169 5.83 -16.65 -4.36
C LEU A 169 6.00 -15.50 -5.36
N LEU A 170 4.97 -14.68 -5.56
CA LEU A 170 5.06 -13.46 -6.38
C LEU A 170 6.18 -12.56 -5.87
N ASP A 171 6.26 -12.34 -4.56
CA ASP A 171 7.29 -11.47 -3.97
C ASP A 171 8.71 -11.99 -4.20
N ILE A 172 8.94 -13.30 -4.07
CA ILE A 172 10.23 -13.93 -4.41
C ILE A 172 10.59 -13.67 -5.88
N VAL A 173 9.61 -13.81 -6.79
CA VAL A 173 9.82 -13.55 -8.23
C VAL A 173 10.13 -12.06 -8.47
N LEU A 174 9.41 -11.14 -7.81
CA LEU A 174 9.63 -9.71 -7.94
C LEU A 174 11.01 -9.30 -7.42
N ILE A 175 11.44 -9.83 -6.27
CA ILE A 175 12.80 -9.64 -5.74
C ILE A 175 13.83 -10.11 -6.77
N PHE A 176 13.66 -11.31 -7.33
CA PHE A 176 14.58 -11.82 -8.35
C PHE A 176 14.66 -10.91 -9.59
N VAL A 177 13.51 -10.44 -10.08
CA VAL A 177 13.43 -9.51 -11.23
C VAL A 177 14.14 -8.19 -10.92
N LEU A 178 13.92 -7.62 -9.73
CA LEU A 178 14.53 -6.37 -9.29
C LEU A 178 16.05 -6.51 -9.16
N VAL A 179 16.54 -7.57 -8.51
CA VAL A 179 17.97 -7.85 -8.36
C VAL A 179 18.63 -8.07 -9.73
N LYS A 180 18.01 -8.85 -10.61
CA LYS A 180 18.51 -9.07 -11.97
C LYS A 180 18.59 -7.78 -12.77
N THR A 181 17.58 -6.92 -12.66
CA THR A 181 17.55 -5.63 -13.35
C THR A 181 18.64 -4.70 -12.81
N TRP A 182 18.76 -4.59 -11.48
CA TRP A 182 19.78 -3.79 -10.83
C TRP A 182 21.21 -4.22 -11.21
N ARG A 183 21.50 -5.53 -11.22
CA ARG A 183 22.80 -6.06 -11.65
C ARG A 183 23.12 -5.71 -13.10
N ARG A 184 22.13 -5.80 -14.00
CA ARG A 184 22.30 -5.43 -15.41
C ARG A 184 22.59 -3.93 -15.57
N THR A 185 21.87 -3.08 -14.86
CA THR A 185 22.08 -1.63 -14.91
C THR A 185 23.46 -1.25 -14.38
N ARG A 186 23.93 -1.86 -13.29
CA ARG A 186 25.29 -1.64 -12.77
C ARG A 186 26.37 -2.06 -13.77
N LYS A 187 26.29 -3.27 -14.31
CA LYS A 187 27.26 -3.75 -15.31
C LYS A 187 27.34 -2.82 -16.52
N ASN A 188 26.20 -2.34 -17.00
CA ASN A 188 26.18 -1.41 -18.13
C ASN A 188 26.78 -0.04 -17.78
N ALA A 189 26.58 0.45 -16.55
CA ALA A 189 27.19 1.69 -16.07
C ALA A 189 28.73 1.57 -16.01
N ASP A 190 29.24 0.46 -15.47
CA ASP A 190 30.68 0.18 -15.37
C ASP A 190 31.35 0.13 -16.76
N LEU A 191 30.66 -0.45 -17.77
CA LEU A 191 31.15 -0.50 -19.16
C LEU A 191 31.12 0.86 -19.88
N SER A 192 30.36 1.83 -19.36
CA SER A 192 30.21 3.17 -19.95
C SER A 192 31.04 4.25 -19.26
N ALA A 193 31.76 3.90 -18.18
CA ALA A 193 32.63 4.83 -17.48
C ALA A 193 33.85 5.20 -18.36
N PRO A 194 34.19 6.49 -18.51
CA PRO A 194 35.40 6.89 -19.22
C PRO A 194 36.63 6.32 -18.51
N GLN A 195 37.54 5.70 -19.28
CA GLN A 195 38.84 5.22 -18.81
C GLN A 195 39.81 6.36 -18.54
#